data_AF-A0A7C5T3N5-F1
#
_entry.id   AF-A0A7C5T3N5-F1
#
_cell.length_a   1.000
_cell.length_b   1.000
_cell.length_c   1.000
_cell.angle_alpha   90.00
_cell.angle_beta   90.00
_cell.angle_gamma   90.00
#
_symmetry.space_group_name_H-M   'P 1'
#
loop_
_entity.id
_entity.type
_entity.pdbx_description
1 polymer ?
#
loop_
_entity_poly.entity_id
_entity_poly.type
_entity_poly.pdbx_seq_one_letter_code
_entity_poly.pdbx_strand_id
1 'polypeptide(L)'
;RVYKARWFDEARAVSFNPSFDWEQYFVWALESIPVVYKELELMAVAYDRLSKADIFIGRIKRTQEWELLPYALELALGGVSQVKNKPRLPPFIKYGFPQRLLVLARTKEVRRRREALIEYLAQNLHVSKSLIRAELIYVLSILVKHNPHIIERLSKSLGINMLDIKNLL
;
A
#
# COMPACT_ATOMS: atom_id res chain seq x y z
N ARG A 1 -2.49 -14.32 -15.53
CA ARG A 1 -3.27 -14.53 -16.78
C ARG A 1 -3.52 -13.21 -17.49
N VAL A 2 -4.00 -12.19 -16.78
CA VAL A 2 -4.26 -10.82 -17.29
C VAL A 2 -3.22 -10.29 -18.28
N TYR A 3 -1.94 -10.18 -17.88
CA TYR A 3 -0.90 -9.65 -18.76
C TYR A 3 -0.62 -10.47 -20.02
N LYS A 4 -0.95 -11.76 -20.05
CA LYS A 4 -0.71 -12.62 -21.22
C LYS A 4 -1.90 -12.68 -22.18
N ALA A 5 -3.03 -12.05 -21.82
CA ALA A 5 -4.22 -12.03 -22.65
C ALA A 5 -3.92 -11.46 -24.04
N ARG A 6 -4.44 -12.14 -25.07
CA ARG A 6 -4.34 -11.70 -26.46
C ARG A 6 -5.39 -10.66 -26.79
N TRP A 7 -6.58 -10.82 -26.20
CA TRP A 7 -7.73 -9.97 -26.41
C TRP A 7 -8.12 -9.26 -25.13
N PHE A 8 -8.80 -8.13 -25.28
CA PHE A 8 -9.33 -7.36 -24.14
C PHE A 8 -10.28 -8.21 -23.28
N ASP A 9 -11.19 -8.94 -23.93
CA ASP A 9 -12.19 -9.76 -23.24
C ASP A 9 -11.58 -10.92 -22.45
N GLU A 10 -10.46 -11.48 -22.89
CA GLU A 10 -9.75 -12.52 -22.15
C GLU A 10 -9.17 -11.99 -20.84
N ALA A 11 -8.66 -10.75 -20.84
CA ALA A 11 -8.22 -10.08 -19.63
C ALA A 11 -9.40 -9.73 -18.71
N ARG A 12 -10.49 -9.22 -19.29
CA ARG A 12 -11.73 -8.90 -18.58
C ARG A 12 -12.33 -10.13 -17.92
N ALA A 13 -12.32 -11.28 -18.58
CA ALA A 13 -12.91 -12.51 -18.07
C ALA A 13 -12.34 -12.99 -16.73
N VAL A 14 -11.14 -12.52 -16.35
CA VAL A 14 -10.56 -12.78 -15.03
C VAL A 14 -11.45 -12.23 -13.90
N SER A 15 -12.17 -11.12 -14.11
CA SER A 15 -13.09 -10.57 -13.10
C SER A 15 -14.30 -11.46 -12.83
N PHE A 16 -14.67 -12.34 -13.76
CA PHE A 16 -15.80 -13.26 -13.59
C PHE A 16 -15.45 -14.49 -12.75
N ASN A 17 -14.18 -14.68 -12.39
CA ASN A 17 -13.78 -15.78 -11.52
C ASN A 17 -14.29 -15.53 -10.09
N PRO A 18 -15.01 -16.48 -9.45
CA PRO A 18 -15.50 -16.33 -8.08
C PRO A 18 -14.40 -16.04 -7.04
N SER A 19 -13.17 -16.51 -7.28
CA SER A 19 -12.03 -16.28 -6.39
C SER A 19 -11.30 -14.96 -6.66
N PHE A 20 -11.79 -14.13 -7.59
CA PHE A 20 -11.15 -12.87 -7.92
C PHE A 20 -11.48 -11.79 -6.89
N ASP A 21 -10.49 -11.45 -6.08
CA ASP A 21 -10.53 -10.27 -5.22
C ASP A 21 -9.89 -9.10 -5.95
N TRP A 22 -10.72 -8.11 -6.33
CA TRP A 22 -10.26 -6.94 -7.05
C TRP A 22 -9.35 -6.05 -6.18
N GLU A 23 -9.59 -5.92 -4.87
CA GLU A 23 -8.76 -5.09 -4.00
C GLU A 23 -7.32 -5.63 -3.94
N GLN A 24 -7.20 -6.95 -3.79
CA GLN A 24 -5.90 -7.62 -3.84
C GLN A 24 -5.26 -7.51 -5.23
N TYR A 25 -6.07 -7.62 -6.30
CA TYR A 25 -5.60 -7.49 -7.66
C TYR A 25 -4.97 -6.11 -7.92
N PHE A 26 -5.54 -5.00 -7.42
CA PHE A 26 -4.95 -3.67 -7.62
C PHE A 26 -3.55 -3.56 -7.01
N VAL A 27 -3.36 -4.07 -5.79
CA VAL A 27 -2.05 -4.06 -5.12
C VAL A 27 -1.06 -4.97 -5.86
N TRP A 28 -1.54 -6.13 -6.33
CA TRP A 28 -0.74 -7.04 -7.14
C TRP A 28 -0.36 -6.45 -8.50
N ALA A 29 -1.28 -5.76 -9.17
CA ALA A 29 -1.07 -5.16 -10.48
C ALA A 29 -0.01 -4.06 -10.39
N LEU A 30 -0.08 -3.21 -9.36
CA LEU A 30 0.91 -2.17 -9.08
C LEU A 30 2.35 -2.73 -9.02
N GLU A 31 2.54 -3.86 -8.32
CA GLU A 31 3.86 -4.50 -8.21
C GLU A 31 4.25 -5.30 -9.47
N SER A 32 3.27 -5.79 -10.22
CA SER A 32 3.51 -6.63 -11.39
C SER A 32 3.82 -5.83 -12.66
N ILE A 33 3.27 -4.63 -12.83
CA ILE A 33 3.54 -3.75 -13.99
C ILE A 33 5.04 -3.61 -14.31
N PRO A 34 5.93 -3.26 -13.36
CA PRO A 34 7.36 -3.08 -13.65
C PRO A 34 8.12 -4.40 -13.84
N VAL A 35 7.53 -5.51 -13.39
CA VAL A 35 8.05 -6.85 -13.66
C VAL A 35 7.76 -7.25 -15.11
N VAL A 36 6.56 -6.93 -15.59
CA VAL A 36 6.05 -7.31 -16.92
C VAL A 36 6.55 -6.36 -18.02
N TYR A 37 6.41 -5.05 -17.82
CA TYR A 37 6.79 -4.03 -18.79
C TYR A 37 8.15 -3.44 -18.40
N LYS A 38 9.18 -3.73 -19.22
CA LYS A 38 10.54 -3.21 -19.00
C LYS A 38 10.77 -1.86 -19.68
N GLU A 39 10.06 -1.60 -20.77
CA GLU A 39 10.10 -0.32 -21.46
C GLU A 39 9.30 0.73 -20.67
N LEU A 40 9.90 1.91 -20.49
CA LEU A 40 9.35 2.97 -19.66
C LEU A 40 8.03 3.50 -20.22
N GLU A 41 7.91 3.66 -21.53
CA GLU A 41 6.69 4.14 -22.18
C GLU A 41 5.50 3.21 -21.95
N LEU A 42 5.71 1.90 -22.12
CA LEU A 42 4.65 0.90 -21.89
C LEU A 42 4.26 0.82 -20.42
N MET A 43 5.25 0.89 -19.54
CA MET A 43 5.05 0.91 -18.09
C MET A 43 4.24 2.13 -17.66
N ALA A 44 4.56 3.31 -18.19
CA ALA A 44 3.84 4.55 -17.91
C ALA A 44 2.38 4.46 -18.35
N VAL A 45 2.11 3.94 -19.56
CA VAL A 45 0.74 3.73 -20.05
C VAL A 45 -0.03 2.72 -19.18
N ALA A 46 0.62 1.64 -18.75
CA ALA A 46 0.00 0.66 -17.86
C ALA A 46 -0.36 1.28 -16.50
N TYR A 47 0.53 2.08 -15.91
CA TYR A 47 0.27 2.79 -14.66
C TYR A 47 -0.81 3.86 -14.80
N ASP A 48 -0.84 4.62 -15.90
CA ASP A 48 -1.90 5.61 -16.16
C ASP A 48 -3.28 4.94 -16.20
N ARG A 49 -3.39 3.78 -16.87
CA ARG A 49 -4.65 3.02 -16.93
C ARG A 49 -5.07 2.47 -15.57
N LEU A 50 -4.11 1.96 -14.79
CA LEU A 50 -4.38 1.51 -13.42
C LEU A 50 -4.78 2.68 -12.50
N SER A 51 -4.15 3.85 -12.67
CA SER A 51 -4.46 5.06 -11.93
C SER A 51 -5.86 5.58 -12.23
N LYS A 52 -6.28 5.57 -13.50
CA LYS A 52 -7.66 5.88 -13.88
C LYS A 52 -8.67 4.93 -13.25
N ALA A 53 -8.36 3.63 -13.22
CA ALA A 53 -9.19 2.65 -12.53
C ALA A 53 -9.31 2.95 -11.02
N ASP A 54 -8.21 3.35 -10.36
CA ASP A 54 -8.20 3.71 -8.94
C ASP A 54 -9.07 4.96 -8.66
N ILE A 55 -9.10 5.94 -9.56
CA ILE A 55 -10.01 7.09 -9.47
C ILE A 55 -11.48 6.63 -9.44
N PHE A 56 -11.87 5.67 -10.30
CA PHE A 56 -13.21 5.09 -10.26
C PHE A 56 -13.49 4.39 -8.94
N ILE A 57 -12.55 3.58 -8.44
CA ILE A 57 -12.69 2.92 -7.12
C ILE A 57 -12.87 3.95 -6.00
N GLY A 58 -12.09 5.03 -5.99
CA GLY A 58 -12.21 6.11 -5.01
C GLY A 58 -13.58 6.79 -5.07
N ARG A 59 -14.13 6.98 -6.27
CA ARG A 59 -15.48 7.50 -6.46
C ARG A 59 -16.53 6.52 -5.95
N ILE A 60 -16.45 5.24 -6.32
CA ILE A 60 -17.36 4.17 -5.88
C ILE A 60 -17.42 4.11 -4.36
N LYS A 61 -16.26 4.09 -3.68
CA LYS A 61 -16.21 4.04 -2.21
C LYS A 61 -16.87 5.27 -1.56
N ARG A 62 -16.80 6.43 -2.21
CA ARG A 62 -17.39 7.68 -1.70
C ARG A 62 -18.89 7.78 -1.94
N THR A 63 -19.36 7.37 -3.12
CA THR A 63 -20.77 7.53 -3.52
C THR A 63 -21.60 6.26 -3.37
N GLN A 64 -20.97 5.12 -3.10
CA GLN A 64 -21.60 3.78 -3.06
C GLN A 64 -22.22 3.35 -4.40
N GLU A 65 -21.79 3.94 -5.51
CA GLU A 65 -22.30 3.65 -6.85
C GLU A 65 -21.57 2.45 -7.47
N TRP A 66 -21.92 1.25 -7.03
CA TRP A 66 -21.23 0.01 -7.41
C TRP A 66 -21.40 -0.40 -8.88
N GLU A 67 -22.35 0.20 -9.59
CA GLU A 67 -22.53 0.03 -11.05
C GLU A 67 -21.30 0.50 -11.85
N LEU A 68 -20.44 1.34 -11.27
CA LEU A 68 -19.20 1.79 -11.90
C LEU A 68 -18.06 0.76 -11.81
N LEU A 69 -18.20 -0.27 -10.97
CA LEU A 69 -17.12 -1.24 -10.72
C LEU A 69 -16.68 -2.00 -12.00
N PRO A 70 -17.57 -2.50 -12.86
CA PRO A 70 -17.17 -3.16 -14.11
C PRO A 70 -16.26 -2.29 -14.98
N TYR A 71 -16.51 -0.99 -15.07
CA TYR A 71 -15.69 -0.05 -15.83
C TYR A 71 -14.30 0.13 -15.21
N ALA A 72 -14.22 0.18 -13.88
CA ALA A 72 -12.94 0.22 -13.18
C ALA A 72 -12.12 -1.05 -13.44
N LEU A 73 -12.77 -2.22 -13.38
CA LEU A 73 -12.13 -3.52 -13.63
C LEU A 73 -11.68 -3.68 -15.08
N GLU A 74 -12.47 -3.21 -16.04
CA GLU A 74 -12.11 -3.17 -17.45
C GLU A 74 -10.81 -2.39 -17.69
N LEU A 75 -10.66 -1.22 -17.06
CA LEU A 75 -9.43 -0.43 -17.11
C LEU A 75 -8.27 -1.14 -16.40
N ALA A 76 -8.50 -1.70 -15.21
CA ALA A 76 -7.47 -2.35 -14.40
C ALA A 76 -6.98 -3.69 -14.98
N LEU A 77 -7.81 -4.41 -15.73
CA LEU A 77 -7.50 -5.71 -16.33
C LEU A 77 -7.16 -5.57 -17.81
N GLY A 78 -8.17 -5.28 -18.62
CA GLY A 78 -8.05 -5.15 -20.07
C GLY A 78 -7.19 -3.95 -20.46
N GLY A 79 -7.44 -2.80 -19.83
CA GLY A 79 -6.64 -1.59 -20.03
C GLY A 79 -5.16 -1.84 -19.70
N VAL A 80 -4.83 -2.32 -18.51
CA VAL A 80 -3.42 -2.56 -18.14
C VAL A 80 -2.75 -3.60 -19.05
N SER A 81 -3.48 -4.64 -19.49
CA SER A 81 -2.90 -5.71 -20.31
C SER A 81 -2.69 -5.36 -21.78
N GLN A 82 -3.56 -4.52 -22.37
CA GLN A 82 -3.62 -4.23 -23.81
C GLN A 82 -2.91 -2.92 -24.17
N VAL A 83 -1.62 -2.81 -23.85
CA VAL A 83 -0.80 -1.64 -24.22
C VAL A 83 -0.39 -1.73 -25.69
N LYS A 84 -0.39 -0.60 -26.41
CA LYS A 84 0.06 -0.52 -27.80
C LYS A 84 1.53 -0.95 -27.89
N ASN A 85 1.92 -1.63 -28.97
CA ASN A 85 3.29 -2.13 -29.18
C ASN A 85 3.81 -3.06 -28.09
N LYS A 86 2.91 -3.73 -27.35
CA LYS A 86 3.29 -4.69 -26.31
C LYS A 86 4.24 -5.77 -26.88
N PRO A 87 5.45 -5.92 -26.32
CA PRO A 87 6.38 -6.94 -26.77
C PRO A 87 5.87 -8.33 -26.40
N ARG A 88 6.45 -9.35 -27.04
CA ARG A 88 6.23 -10.74 -26.62
C ARG A 88 6.76 -10.90 -25.20
N LEU A 89 5.84 -11.15 -24.26
CA LEU A 89 6.19 -11.36 -22.87
C LEU A 89 6.95 -12.69 -22.71
N PRO A 90 7.85 -12.78 -21.72
CA PRO A 90 8.60 -14.01 -21.47
C PRO A 90 7.67 -15.19 -21.15
N PRO A 91 8.09 -16.43 -21.46
CA PRO A 91 7.30 -17.64 -21.20
C PRO A 91 6.95 -17.78 -19.72
N PHE A 92 7.86 -17.36 -18.84
CA PHE A 92 7.67 -17.36 -17.40
C PHE A 92 7.77 -15.93 -16.84
N ILE A 93 6.76 -15.55 -16.07
CA ILE A 93 6.76 -14.33 -15.27
C ILE A 93 6.56 -14.80 -13.83
N LYS A 94 7.52 -14.52 -12.96
CA LYS A 94 7.43 -14.88 -11.55
C LYS A 94 6.43 -13.96 -10.87
N TYR A 95 5.17 -14.38 -10.83
CA TYR A 95 4.16 -13.72 -10.03
C TYR A 95 4.34 -14.13 -8.56
N GLY A 96 4.34 -13.15 -7.66
CA GLY A 96 4.37 -13.36 -6.23
C GLY A 96 3.13 -12.76 -5.56
N PHE A 97 2.88 -13.15 -4.31
CA PHE A 97 1.96 -12.41 -3.46
C PHE A 97 2.48 -10.97 -3.25
N PRO A 98 1.61 -9.94 -3.21
CA PRO A 98 2.06 -8.56 -3.11
C PRO A 98 2.90 -8.31 -1.85
N GLN A 99 4.14 -7.88 -2.06
CA GLN A 99 5.10 -7.64 -0.98
C GLN A 99 4.65 -6.48 -0.09
N ARG A 100 3.99 -5.46 -0.65
CA ARG A 100 3.46 -4.33 0.09
C ARG A 100 2.45 -4.76 1.14
N LEU A 101 1.56 -5.72 0.83
CA LEU A 101 0.62 -6.27 1.81
C LEU A 101 1.36 -7.01 2.92
N LEU A 102 2.39 -7.80 2.60
CA LEU A 102 3.20 -8.49 3.61
C LEU A 102 3.92 -7.49 4.52
N VAL A 103 4.51 -6.44 3.96
CA VAL A 103 5.18 -5.40 4.74
C VAL A 103 4.19 -4.66 5.63
N LEU A 104 3.02 -4.29 5.12
CA LEU A 104 1.97 -3.64 5.91
C LEU A 104 1.45 -4.52 7.04
N ALA A 105 1.31 -5.82 6.81
CA ALA A 105 0.93 -6.80 7.82
C ALA A 105 2.02 -6.97 8.88
N ARG A 106 3.28 -7.19 8.46
CA ARG A 106 4.43 -7.34 9.37
C ARG A 106 4.65 -6.12 10.27
N THR A 107 4.44 -4.92 9.72
CA THR A 107 4.64 -3.66 10.45
C THR A 107 3.40 -3.18 11.21
N LYS A 108 2.29 -3.93 11.19
CA LYS A 108 1.00 -3.51 11.79
C LYS A 108 1.13 -3.19 13.28
N GLU A 109 1.72 -4.10 14.06
CA GLU A 109 1.88 -3.90 15.51
C GLU A 109 2.84 -2.77 15.86
N VAL A 110 3.95 -2.65 15.12
CA VAL A 110 4.91 -1.55 15.29
C VAL A 110 4.23 -0.20 15.02
N ARG A 111 3.46 -0.09 13.93
CA ARG A 111 2.70 1.12 13.61
C ARG A 111 1.66 1.44 14.66
N ARG A 112 0.95 0.43 15.18
CA ARG A 112 -0.03 0.60 16.27
C ARG A 112 0.61 1.16 17.53
N ARG A 113 1.74 0.60 17.97
CA ARG A 113 2.47 1.07 19.17
C ARG A 113 3.03 2.48 18.97
N ARG A 114 3.59 2.76 17.78
CA ARG A 114 4.06 4.10 17.42
C ARG A 114 2.92 5.12 17.51
N GLU A 115 1.75 4.77 16.98
CA GLU A 115 0.58 5.64 17.03
C GLU A 115 0.12 5.89 18.47
N ALA A 116 0.12 4.88 19.33
CA ALA A 116 -0.20 5.04 20.75
C ALA A 116 0.77 5.99 21.47
N LEU A 117 2.08 5.89 21.18
CA LEU A 117 3.08 6.82 21.70
C LEU A 117 2.84 8.25 21.22
N ILE A 118 2.57 8.43 19.91
CA ILE A 118 2.27 9.74 19.33
C ILE A 118 1.01 10.33 19.96
N GLU A 119 -0.03 9.54 20.14
CA GLU A 119 -1.29 9.96 20.78
C GLU A 119 -1.04 10.47 22.20
N TYR A 120 -0.32 9.68 22.99
CA TYR A 120 0.00 10.03 24.37
C TYR A 120 0.79 11.34 24.44
N LEU A 121 1.80 11.51 23.59
CA LEU A 121 2.57 12.75 23.53
C LEU A 121 1.71 13.94 23.08
N ALA A 122 0.81 13.73 22.12
CA ALA A 122 -0.07 14.78 21.60
C ALA A 122 -0.99 15.31 22.69
N GLN A 123 -1.56 14.41 23.48
CA GLN A 123 -2.47 14.76 24.57
C GLN A 123 -1.74 15.46 25.72
N ASN A 124 -0.57 14.99 26.12
CA ASN A 124 0.17 15.57 27.26
C ASN A 124 0.88 16.88 26.92
N LEU A 125 1.35 17.05 25.68
CA LEU A 125 2.04 18.26 25.23
C LEU A 125 1.10 19.26 24.57
N HIS A 126 -0.17 18.91 24.36
CA HIS A 126 -1.18 19.73 23.67
C HIS A 126 -0.73 20.18 22.26
N VAL A 127 -0.06 19.29 21.53
CA VAL A 127 0.43 19.55 20.17
C VAL A 127 -0.19 18.60 19.15
N SER A 128 -0.11 18.96 17.87
CA SER A 128 -0.61 18.10 16.80
C SER A 128 0.23 16.82 16.66
N LYS A 129 -0.45 15.72 16.29
CA LYS A 129 0.22 14.43 15.97
C LYS A 129 1.23 14.58 14.82
N SER A 130 0.95 15.50 13.89
CA SER A 130 1.85 15.79 12.76
C SER A 130 3.17 16.37 13.23
N LEU A 131 3.14 17.33 14.16
CA LEU A 131 4.34 17.92 14.74
C LEU A 131 5.17 16.86 15.48
N ILE A 132 4.51 15.98 16.24
CA ILE A 132 5.21 14.91 16.97
C ILE A 132 5.93 13.96 16.02
N ARG A 133 5.24 13.54 14.94
CA ARG A 133 5.80 12.63 13.95
C ARG A 133 7.00 13.23 13.22
N ALA A 134 6.95 14.53 12.92
CA ALA A 134 7.97 15.22 12.16
C ALA A 134 9.20 15.56 13.00
N GLU A 135 9.00 16.04 14.23
CA GLU A 135 10.07 16.68 15.01
C GLU A 135 10.32 15.98 16.34
N LEU A 136 9.27 15.75 17.15
CA LEU A 136 9.47 15.33 18.55
C LEU A 136 9.97 13.88 18.69
N ILE A 137 9.64 12.98 17.77
CA ILE A 137 10.19 11.61 17.80
C ILE A 137 11.72 11.63 17.70
N TYR A 138 12.27 12.45 16.80
CA TYR A 138 13.72 12.57 16.61
C TYR A 138 14.41 13.20 17.82
N VAL A 139 13.81 14.26 18.38
CA VAL A 139 14.34 14.90 19.59
C VAL A 139 14.33 13.91 20.76
N LEU A 140 13.24 13.16 20.94
CA LEU A 140 13.13 12.13 21.99
C LEU A 140 14.17 11.02 21.84
N SER A 141 14.47 10.58 20.61
CA SER A 141 15.47 9.51 20.39
C SER A 141 16.89 9.95 20.77
N ILE A 142 17.21 11.23 20.60
CA ILE A 142 18.47 11.81 21.09
C ILE A 142 18.45 11.92 22.62
N LEU A 143 17.38 12.48 23.20
CA LEU A 143 17.26 12.65 24.65
C LEU A 143 17.37 11.33 25.41
N VAL A 144 16.79 10.27 24.87
CA VAL A 144 16.84 8.92 25.44
C VAL A 144 18.26 8.35 25.49
N LYS A 145 19.14 8.70 24.54
CA LYS A 145 20.55 8.27 24.59
C LYS A 145 21.29 8.86 25.80
N HIS A 146 20.94 10.07 26.20
CA HIS A 146 21.55 10.76 27.33
C HIS A 146 20.85 10.45 28.66
N ASN A 147 19.55 10.18 28.64
CA ASN A 147 18.77 9.88 29.84
C ASN A 147 17.82 8.68 29.63
N PRO A 148 18.27 7.46 29.97
CA PRO A 148 17.48 6.24 29.82
C PRO A 148 16.19 6.21 30.65
N HIS A 149 16.11 6.98 31.74
CA HIS A 149 14.93 7.01 32.62
C HIS A 149 13.66 7.50 31.91
N ILE A 150 13.81 8.24 30.80
CA ILE A 150 12.69 8.66 29.95
C ILE A 150 11.95 7.44 29.38
N ILE A 151 12.66 6.39 28.97
CA ILE A 151 12.05 5.15 28.47
C ILE A 151 11.20 4.50 29.55
N GLU A 152 11.70 4.44 30.79
CA GLU A 152 10.98 3.83 31.92
C GLU A 152 9.66 4.54 32.20
N ARG A 153 9.68 5.88 32.20
CA ARG A 153 8.47 6.69 32.41
C ARG A 153 7.46 6.49 31.28
N LEU A 154 7.92 6.48 30.03
CA LEU A 154 7.06 6.23 28.87
C LEU A 154 6.50 4.80 28.87
N SER A 155 7.32 3.82 29.22
CA SER A 155 6.94 2.40 29.35
C SER A 155 5.83 2.22 30.38
N LYS A 156 6.00 2.80 31.57
CA LYS A 156 5.02 2.74 32.65
C LYS A 156 3.70 3.41 32.28
N SER A 157 3.76 4.54 31.56
CA SER A 157 2.57 5.32 31.19
C SER A 157 1.77 4.67 30.05
N LEU A 158 2.45 4.03 29.09
CA LEU A 158 1.82 3.40 27.93
C LEU A 158 1.52 1.91 28.11
N GLY A 159 2.08 1.27 29.14
CA GLY A 159 2.02 -0.18 29.31
C GLY A 159 2.74 -0.97 28.22
N ILE A 160 3.72 -0.33 27.53
CA ILE A 160 4.51 -0.93 26.46
C ILE A 160 5.88 -1.31 27.02
N ASN A 161 6.45 -2.43 26.58
CA ASN A 161 7.78 -2.87 27.00
C ASN A 161 8.85 -1.81 26.67
N MET A 162 9.81 -1.61 27.58
CA MET A 162 10.94 -0.68 27.42
C MET A 162 11.74 -0.94 26.13
N LEU A 163 11.96 -2.21 25.77
CA LEU A 163 12.69 -2.57 24.56
C LEU A 163 11.93 -2.15 23.30
N ASP A 164 10.61 -2.26 23.31
CA ASP A 164 9.76 -1.85 22.19
C ASP A 164 9.76 -0.34 22.02
N ILE A 165 9.71 0.44 23.12
CA ILE A 165 9.80 1.91 23.07
C ILE A 165 11.16 2.34 22.53
N LYS A 166 12.24 1.68 22.96
CA LYS A 166 13.58 1.93 22.44
C LYS A 166 13.69 1.67 20.94
N ASN A 167 12.97 0.69 20.41
CA ASN A 167 12.96 0.40 18.97
C ASN A 167 12.07 1.37 18.16
N LEU A 168 11.16 2.09 18.83
CA LEU A 168 10.25 3.06 18.20
C LEU A 168 10.84 4.47 18.09
N LEU A 169 11.82 4.78 18.93
CA LEU A 169 12.54 6.06 19.02
C LEU A 169 13.90 5.95 18.33
#